data_AF-A0A7U3YPI7-F1
#
_entry.id   AF-A0A7U3YPI7-F1
#
_cell.length_a   1.000
_cell.length_b   1.000
_cell.length_c   1.000
_cell.angle_alpha   90.00
_cell.angle_beta   90.00
_cell.angle_gamma   90.00
#
_symmetry.space_group_name_H-M   'P 1'
#
loop_
_entity.id
_entity.type
_entity.pdbx_description
1 polymer ?
#
loop_
_entity_poly.entity_id
_entity_poly.type
_entity_poly.pdbx_seq_one_letter_code
_entity_poly.pdbx_strand_id
1 'polypeptide(L)'
;MQTNPLNRPGPPQAPPTSSRHAADQPAKTAAAFQGDIAAIALENIFQLFDFAALSGKLEVHAPENSGSFYFASGVLTYGMLRINPRKIGEMLLESGMITEEQLHECLLLHRQDQGTRPLGHLLQEKGYVDAARLDDLLIRQIKEAFFESLSWRQGTFAFYPGQMSVPTTMRLQERVDHLLLEGMVYLDTLASPES
;
A
#
# COMPACT_ATOMS: atom_id res chain seq x y z
N MET A 1 49.96 -49.36 44.77
CA MET A 1 50.63 -48.83 43.57
C MET A 1 49.86 -49.35 42.37
N GLN A 2 49.06 -48.49 41.70
CA GLN A 2 49.42 -47.82 40.43
C GLN A 2 49.64 -48.88 39.31
N THR A 3 48.89 -48.94 38.21
CA THR A 3 48.17 -47.92 37.43
C THR A 3 47.04 -48.57 36.60
N ASN A 4 45.93 -47.85 36.40
CA ASN A 4 44.87 -48.17 35.43
C ASN A 4 45.04 -47.24 34.22
N PRO A 5 45.15 -47.76 32.97
CA PRO A 5 45.00 -46.91 31.81
C PRO A 5 44.07 -47.52 30.75
N LEU A 6 42.86 -46.97 30.61
CA LEU A 6 42.31 -46.60 29.30
C LEU A 6 41.05 -45.73 29.46
N ASN A 7 41.25 -44.42 29.70
CA ASN A 7 40.21 -43.41 29.53
C ASN A 7 40.40 -42.76 28.15
N ARG A 8 39.45 -42.94 27.22
CA ARG A 8 39.45 -42.28 25.91
C ARG A 8 38.72 -40.94 26.02
N PRO A 9 39.27 -39.81 25.52
CA PRO A 9 38.57 -38.53 25.52
C PRO A 9 37.47 -38.51 24.44
N GLY A 10 36.26 -38.11 24.84
CA GLY A 10 35.14 -37.83 23.92
C GLY A 10 35.37 -36.55 23.10
N PRO A 11 34.59 -36.34 22.02
CA PRO A 11 34.79 -35.24 21.07
C PRO A 11 34.51 -33.86 21.71
N PRO A 12 35.09 -32.78 21.14
CA PRO A 12 35.06 -31.44 21.74
C PRO A 12 33.64 -30.85 21.76
N GLN A 13 33.22 -30.36 22.92
CA GLN A 13 32.01 -29.55 23.07
C GLN A 13 32.24 -28.15 22.48
N ALA A 14 31.33 -27.72 21.60
CA ALA A 14 31.32 -26.38 21.03
C ALA A 14 30.93 -25.33 22.09
N PRO A 15 31.45 -24.09 22.01
CA PRO A 15 31.17 -23.05 23.00
C PRO A 15 29.71 -22.55 22.91
N PRO A 16 29.11 -22.09 24.03
CA PRO A 16 27.85 -21.37 23.98
C PRO A 16 28.14 -19.89 23.77
N THR A 17 27.64 -19.29 22.69
CA THR A 17 27.61 -17.84 22.54
C THR A 17 26.26 -17.37 22.03
N SER A 18 25.57 -16.72 22.96
CA SER A 18 24.40 -15.88 22.76
C SER A 18 24.57 -14.92 21.60
N SER A 19 23.57 -14.88 20.73
CA SER A 19 23.10 -13.67 20.04
C SER A 19 21.66 -13.90 19.58
N ARG A 20 20.74 -14.01 20.54
CA ARG A 20 19.37 -13.56 20.33
C ARG A 20 19.46 -12.05 20.11
N HIS A 21 19.30 -11.60 18.87
CA HIS A 21 18.90 -10.27 18.38
C HIS A 21 19.41 -10.12 16.94
N ALA A 22 18.86 -10.93 16.02
CA ALA A 22 18.75 -10.53 14.63
C ALA A 22 17.26 -10.28 14.40
N ALA A 23 16.79 -9.14 14.91
CA ALA A 23 15.53 -8.57 14.45
C ALA A 23 15.74 -8.25 12.97
N ASP A 24 15.15 -9.10 12.14
CA ASP A 24 14.64 -8.85 10.80
C ASP A 24 14.79 -7.39 10.34
N GLN A 25 15.96 -7.07 9.79
CA GLN A 25 16.10 -5.90 8.93
C GLN A 25 15.50 -6.33 7.59
N PRO A 26 14.36 -5.76 7.14
CA PRO A 26 13.82 -6.13 5.85
C PRO A 26 14.89 -5.83 4.80
N ALA A 27 15.25 -6.86 4.05
CA ALA A 27 16.27 -6.80 3.01
C ALA A 27 16.04 -5.55 2.15
N LYS A 28 17.10 -4.75 2.00
CA LYS A 28 17.14 -3.58 1.12
C LYS A 28 16.93 -4.07 -0.32
N THR A 29 15.68 -4.26 -0.72
CA THR A 29 15.31 -4.76 -2.03
C THR A 29 15.67 -3.66 -3.02
N ALA A 30 16.66 -3.90 -3.88
CA ALA A 30 17.04 -2.94 -4.91
C ALA A 30 15.86 -2.79 -5.89
N ALA A 31 15.53 -1.55 -6.25
CA ALA A 31 14.50 -1.29 -7.25
C ALA A 31 14.96 -1.89 -8.60
N ALA A 32 14.09 -2.69 -9.23
CA ALA A 32 14.39 -3.31 -10.53
C ALA A 32 14.19 -2.34 -11.70
N PHE A 33 13.35 -1.32 -11.50
CA PHE A 33 13.07 -0.28 -12.49
C PHE A 33 12.79 1.04 -11.75
N GLN A 34 13.55 2.08 -12.02
CA GLN A 34 13.42 3.38 -11.37
C GLN A 34 13.80 4.51 -12.33
N GLY A 35 13.27 5.70 -12.11
CA GLY A 35 13.57 6.86 -12.96
C GLY A 35 12.78 8.10 -12.59
N ASP A 36 12.87 9.11 -13.45
CA ASP A 36 12.18 10.39 -13.29
C ASP A 36 10.85 10.40 -14.03
N ILE A 37 9.81 10.91 -13.37
CA ILE A 37 8.46 11.06 -13.94
C ILE A 37 8.48 12.04 -15.13
N ALA A 38 9.36 13.02 -15.11
CA ALA A 38 9.53 13.98 -16.20
C ALA A 38 10.11 13.33 -17.47
N ALA A 39 10.86 12.22 -17.33
CA ALA A 39 11.42 11.48 -18.46
C ALA A 39 10.43 10.47 -19.04
N ILE A 40 9.66 9.80 -18.17
CA ILE A 40 8.62 8.85 -18.54
C ILE A 40 7.39 9.11 -17.66
N ALA A 41 6.32 9.61 -18.28
CA ALA A 41 5.06 9.88 -17.58
C ALA A 41 4.47 8.61 -16.96
N LEU A 42 3.78 8.76 -15.83
CA LEU A 42 3.22 7.63 -15.06
C LEU A 42 2.20 6.81 -15.85
N GLU A 43 1.43 7.44 -16.74
CA GLU A 43 0.52 6.75 -17.67
C GLU A 43 1.24 5.64 -18.48
N ASN A 44 2.45 5.93 -18.98
CA ASN A 44 3.25 4.98 -19.75
C ASN A 44 3.84 3.88 -18.86
N ILE A 45 4.16 4.20 -17.61
CA ILE A 45 4.67 3.22 -16.63
C ILE A 45 3.56 2.24 -16.26
N PHE A 46 2.37 2.75 -15.95
CA PHE A 46 1.21 1.90 -15.66
C PHE A 46 0.84 1.04 -16.86
N GLN A 47 0.85 1.61 -18.06
CA GLN A 47 0.60 0.87 -19.30
C GLN A 47 1.66 -0.23 -19.55
N LEU A 48 2.93 0.04 -19.27
CA LEU A 48 3.99 -0.98 -19.31
C LEU A 48 3.69 -2.16 -18.38
N PHE A 49 3.15 -1.89 -17.18
CA PHE A 49 2.88 -2.93 -16.19
C PHE A 49 1.76 -3.86 -16.64
N ASP A 50 0.72 -3.32 -17.27
CA ASP A 50 -0.33 -4.11 -17.92
C ASP A 50 0.23 -4.96 -19.05
N PHE A 51 0.95 -4.36 -20.01
CA PHE A 51 1.48 -5.08 -21.17
C PHE A 51 2.48 -6.18 -20.81
N ALA A 52 3.36 -5.94 -19.85
CA ALA A 52 4.36 -6.91 -19.42
C ALA A 52 3.87 -7.83 -18.28
N ALA A 53 2.59 -7.74 -17.89
CA ALA A 53 2.00 -8.48 -16.78
C ALA A 53 2.83 -8.41 -15.48
N LEU A 54 3.37 -7.23 -15.17
CA LEU A 54 4.27 -7.04 -14.04
C LEU A 54 3.55 -7.18 -12.71
N SER A 55 4.29 -7.68 -11.73
CA SER A 55 3.78 -8.01 -10.40
C SER A 55 4.73 -7.50 -9.33
N GLY A 56 4.24 -6.65 -8.43
CA GLY A 56 5.05 -6.02 -7.39
C GLY A 56 4.53 -4.67 -6.96
N LYS A 57 5.39 -3.91 -6.28
CA LYS A 57 5.09 -2.58 -5.74
C LYS A 57 5.76 -1.50 -6.57
N LEU A 58 5.00 -0.49 -7.00
CA LEU A 58 5.49 0.76 -7.55
C LEU A 58 5.37 1.85 -6.49
N GLU A 59 6.50 2.43 -6.11
CA GLU A 59 6.55 3.67 -5.33
C GLU A 59 6.69 4.85 -6.28
N VAL A 60 5.97 5.92 -5.97
CA VAL A 60 5.97 7.16 -6.74
C VAL A 60 6.14 8.32 -5.78
N HIS A 61 7.03 9.25 -6.08
CA HIS A 61 7.35 10.39 -5.23
C HIS A 61 7.29 11.66 -6.07
N ALA A 62 6.28 12.50 -5.83
CA ALA A 62 6.19 13.86 -6.34
C ALA A 62 6.69 14.87 -5.29
N PRO A 63 6.87 16.15 -5.64
CA PRO A 63 7.35 17.17 -4.69
C PRO A 63 6.47 17.34 -3.45
N GLU A 64 5.14 17.24 -3.62
CA GLU A 64 4.17 17.51 -2.55
C GLU A 64 3.51 16.24 -1.99
N ASN A 65 3.61 15.12 -2.69
CA ASN A 65 2.93 13.88 -2.31
C ASN A 65 3.73 12.64 -2.75
N SER A 66 3.36 11.47 -2.24
CA SER A 66 3.93 10.19 -2.68
C SER A 66 2.88 9.10 -2.64
N GLY A 67 3.00 8.10 -3.50
CA GLY A 67 2.06 7.00 -3.62
C GLY A 67 2.74 5.64 -3.62
N SER A 68 1.97 4.62 -3.29
CA SER A 68 2.35 3.22 -3.44
C SER A 68 1.23 2.47 -4.13
N PHE A 69 1.56 1.83 -5.25
CA PHE A 69 0.64 1.06 -6.08
C PHE A 69 1.14 -0.38 -6.18
N TYR A 70 0.22 -1.35 -6.13
CA TYR A 70 0.54 -2.76 -6.11
C TYR A 70 -0.15 -3.47 -7.26
N PHE A 71 0.64 -4.24 -8.00
CA PHE A 71 0.22 -4.90 -9.22
C PHE A 71 0.34 -6.41 -9.07
N ALA A 72 -0.63 -7.13 -9.64
CA ALA A 72 -0.59 -8.57 -9.80
C ALA A 72 -0.95 -8.89 -11.26
N SER A 73 0.00 -9.48 -11.98
CA SER A 73 -0.14 -9.83 -13.40
C SER A 73 -0.63 -8.66 -14.27
N GLY A 74 -0.11 -7.45 -14.02
CA GLY A 74 -0.50 -6.23 -14.73
C GLY A 74 -1.79 -5.55 -14.25
N VAL A 75 -2.53 -6.18 -13.33
CA VAL A 75 -3.75 -5.63 -12.73
C VAL A 75 -3.40 -4.81 -11.50
N LEU A 76 -3.94 -3.60 -11.38
CA LEU A 76 -3.81 -2.80 -10.16
C LEU A 76 -4.69 -3.42 -9.07
N THR A 77 -4.05 -3.92 -8.00
CA THR A 77 -4.75 -4.57 -6.88
C THR A 77 -4.96 -3.64 -5.70
N TYR A 78 -4.07 -2.67 -5.51
CA TYR A 78 -4.15 -1.71 -4.42
C TYR A 78 -3.37 -0.45 -4.73
N GLY A 79 -3.81 0.70 -4.21
CA GLY A 79 -3.14 1.99 -4.37
C GLY A 79 -3.45 2.91 -3.21
N MET A 80 -2.45 3.64 -2.73
CA MET A 80 -2.64 4.68 -1.73
C MET A 80 -1.68 5.84 -1.94
N LEU A 81 -2.12 7.04 -1.58
CA LEU A 81 -1.26 8.20 -1.44
C LEU A 81 -0.93 8.45 0.04
N ARG A 82 0.25 9.02 0.30
CA ARG A 82 0.70 9.43 1.62
C ARG A 82 -0.20 10.53 2.17
N ILE A 83 -0.41 11.56 1.37
CA ILE A 83 -1.38 12.61 1.64
C ILE A 83 -2.59 12.27 0.79
N ASN A 84 -3.62 11.73 1.43
CA ASN A 84 -4.84 11.37 0.73
C ASN A 84 -5.72 12.62 0.65
N PRO A 85 -6.17 13.04 -0.55
CA PRO A 85 -7.00 14.23 -0.70
C PRO A 85 -8.33 14.11 0.03
N ARG A 86 -8.83 12.88 0.21
CA ARG A 86 -10.08 12.60 0.92
C ARG A 86 -9.91 11.45 1.89
N LYS A 87 -10.22 11.68 3.17
CA LYS A 87 -10.18 10.61 4.17
C LYS A 87 -11.46 9.79 4.08
N ILE A 88 -11.34 8.48 4.31
CA ILE A 88 -12.49 7.57 4.27
C ILE A 88 -13.65 8.02 5.20
N GLY A 89 -13.30 8.62 6.34
CA GLY A 89 -14.28 9.18 7.28
C GLY A 89 -15.05 10.37 6.71
N GLU A 90 -14.39 11.25 5.96
CA GLU A 90 -15.04 12.40 5.32
C GLU A 90 -15.94 11.94 4.17
N MET A 91 -15.51 10.97 3.37
CA MET A 91 -16.33 10.38 2.31
C MET A 91 -17.60 9.70 2.87
N LEU A 92 -17.48 9.01 4.00
CA LEU A 92 -18.61 8.40 4.69
C LEU A 92 -19.58 9.43 5.28
N LEU A 93 -19.05 10.54 5.80
CA LEU A 93 -19.83 11.63 6.35
C LEU A 93 -20.61 12.36 5.24
N GLU A 94 -19.93 12.72 4.15
CA GLU A 94 -20.55 13.42 3.01
C GLU A 94 -21.59 12.57 2.29
N SER A 95 -21.41 11.25 2.24
CA SER A 95 -22.40 10.32 1.68
C SER A 95 -23.58 10.06 2.64
N GLY A 96 -23.59 10.66 3.82
CA GLY A 96 -24.63 10.50 4.85
C GLY A 96 -24.68 9.09 5.44
N MET A 97 -23.63 8.29 5.26
CA MET A 97 -23.57 6.91 5.77
C MET A 97 -23.26 6.86 7.25
N ILE A 98 -22.52 7.85 7.76
CA ILE A 98 -22.22 8.01 9.17
C ILE A 98 -22.54 9.44 9.61
N THR A 99 -22.77 9.61 10.92
CA THR A 99 -22.89 10.95 11.53
C THR A 99 -21.54 11.47 12.01
N GLU A 100 -21.45 12.78 12.28
CA GLU A 100 -20.24 13.37 12.88
C GLU A 100 -19.88 12.70 14.21
N GLU A 101 -20.88 12.34 15.01
CA GLU A 101 -20.68 11.67 16.30
C GLU A 101 -20.11 10.27 16.12
N GLN A 102 -20.62 9.50 15.16
CA GLN A 102 -20.12 8.15 14.84
C GLN A 102 -18.67 8.20 14.32
N LEU A 103 -18.37 9.17 13.45
CA LEU A 103 -17.01 9.41 12.96
C LEU A 103 -16.08 9.78 14.12
N HIS A 104 -16.52 10.66 15.01
CA HIS A 104 -15.73 11.10 16.16
C HIS A 104 -15.42 9.94 17.12
N GLU A 105 -16.41 9.09 17.42
CA GLU A 105 -16.21 7.89 18.25
C GLU A 105 -15.13 6.97 17.65
N CYS A 106 -15.24 6.65 16.36
CA CYS A 106 -14.27 5.78 15.70
C CYS A 106 -12.86 6.42 15.62
N LEU A 107 -12.77 7.75 15.43
CA LEU A 107 -11.49 8.47 15.45
C LEU A 107 -10.82 8.44 16.84
N LEU A 108 -11.60 8.55 17.91
CA LEU A 108 -11.08 8.43 19.28
C LEU A 108 -10.52 7.02 19.52
N LEU A 109 -11.26 5.98 19.13
CA LEU A 109 -10.81 4.59 19.24
C LEU A 109 -9.54 4.33 18.40
N HIS A 110 -9.48 4.88 17.18
CA HIS A 110 -8.31 4.78 16.32
C HIS A 110 -7.08 5.42 16.95
N ARG A 111 -7.22 6.59 17.59
CA ARG A 111 -6.12 7.26 18.31
C ARG A 111 -5.70 6.48 19.56
N GLN A 112 -6.63 5.93 20.31
CA GLN A 112 -6.33 5.12 21.50
C GLN A 112 -5.52 3.88 21.16
N ASP A 113 -5.78 3.28 20.01
CA ASP A 113 -5.05 2.12 19.50
C ASP A 113 -3.81 2.49 18.68
N GLN A 114 -3.34 3.74 18.76
CA GLN A 114 -2.20 4.29 17.99
C GLN A 114 -2.27 4.04 16.48
N GLY A 115 -3.49 3.94 15.93
CA GLY A 115 -3.73 3.68 14.53
C GLY A 115 -3.51 2.24 14.08
N THR A 116 -3.36 1.29 15.01
CA THR A 116 -3.12 -0.13 14.70
C THR A 116 -4.28 -0.74 13.89
N ARG A 117 -5.52 -0.44 14.26
CA ARG A 117 -6.72 -0.82 13.49
C ARG A 117 -7.11 0.27 12.48
N PRO A 118 -7.34 -0.06 11.19
CA PRO A 118 -7.84 0.89 10.21
C PRO A 118 -9.19 1.48 10.63
N LEU A 119 -9.43 2.76 10.35
CA LEU A 119 -10.68 3.45 10.68
C LEU A 119 -11.90 2.72 10.07
N GLY A 120 -11.80 2.23 8.83
CA GLY A 120 -12.84 1.45 8.18
C GLY A 120 -13.24 0.18 8.95
N HIS A 121 -12.26 -0.54 9.51
CA HIS A 121 -12.53 -1.72 10.33
C HIS A 121 -13.27 -1.36 11.62
N LEU A 122 -12.92 -0.24 12.25
CA LEU A 122 -13.62 0.25 13.46
C LEU A 122 -15.08 0.63 13.15
N LEU A 123 -15.33 1.26 12.01
CA LEU A 123 -16.67 1.64 11.56
C LEU A 123 -17.54 0.40 11.26
N GLN A 124 -16.92 -0.65 10.70
CA GLN A 124 -17.57 -1.94 10.46
C GLN A 124 -17.86 -2.70 11.76
N GLU A 125 -16.87 -2.78 12.67
CA GLU A 125 -16.99 -3.43 13.98
C GLU A 125 -18.12 -2.81 14.82
N LYS A 126 -18.33 -1.50 14.69
CA LYS A 126 -19.40 -0.76 15.34
C LYS A 126 -20.76 -0.87 14.65
N GLY A 127 -20.82 -1.49 13.47
CA GLY A 127 -22.04 -1.64 12.68
C GLY A 127 -22.55 -0.34 12.04
N TYR A 128 -21.69 0.68 11.91
CA TYR A 128 -22.06 1.94 11.25
C TYR A 128 -22.01 1.83 9.72
N VAL A 129 -21.16 0.94 9.20
CA VAL A 129 -20.98 0.73 7.76
C VAL A 129 -20.96 -0.78 7.49
N ASP A 130 -21.68 -1.20 6.45
CA ASP A 130 -21.64 -2.57 5.95
C ASP A 130 -20.36 -2.85 5.14
N ALA A 131 -19.89 -4.10 5.14
CA ALA A 131 -18.69 -4.54 4.43
C ALA A 131 -18.70 -4.11 2.96
N ALA A 132 -19.80 -4.42 2.25
CA ALA A 132 -19.91 -4.12 0.82
C ALA A 132 -19.77 -2.62 0.52
N ARG A 133 -20.31 -1.75 1.38
CA ARG A 133 -20.22 -0.29 1.20
C ARG A 133 -18.84 0.25 1.51
N LEU A 134 -18.19 -0.32 2.53
CA LEU A 134 -16.81 0.01 2.86
C LEU A 134 -15.88 -0.39 1.71
N ASP A 135 -16.13 -1.54 1.09
CA ASP A 135 -15.40 -2.04 -0.08
C ASP A 135 -15.53 -1.07 -1.27
N ASP A 136 -16.74 -0.63 -1.59
CA ASP A 136 -16.99 0.35 -2.66
C ASP A 136 -16.21 1.67 -2.44
N LEU A 137 -16.19 2.16 -1.20
CA LEU A 137 -15.48 3.38 -0.85
C LEU A 137 -13.96 3.24 -0.94
N LEU A 138 -13.44 2.09 -0.54
CA LEU A 138 -12.00 1.80 -0.64
C LEU A 138 -11.57 1.59 -2.09
N ILE A 139 -12.39 0.93 -2.92
CA ILE A 139 -12.19 0.88 -4.38
C ILE A 139 -12.14 2.29 -4.95
N ARG A 140 -13.07 3.16 -4.57
CA ARG A 140 -13.08 4.57 -5.00
C ARG A 140 -11.81 5.29 -4.57
N GLN A 141 -11.36 5.11 -3.34
CA GLN A 141 -10.14 5.73 -2.83
C GLN A 141 -8.89 5.27 -3.59
N ILE A 142 -8.80 3.98 -3.94
CA ILE A 142 -7.70 3.45 -4.77
C ILE A 142 -7.73 4.12 -6.15
N LYS A 143 -8.91 4.27 -6.76
CA LYS A 143 -9.08 4.93 -8.06
C LYS A 143 -8.69 6.40 -8.01
N GLU A 144 -9.16 7.14 -7.01
CA GLU A 144 -8.80 8.56 -6.80
C GLU A 144 -7.29 8.73 -6.62
N ALA A 145 -6.64 7.87 -5.82
CA ALA A 145 -5.19 7.84 -5.68
C ALA A 145 -4.46 7.60 -7.00
N PHE A 146 -4.96 6.65 -7.80
CA PHE A 146 -4.42 6.36 -9.12
C PHE A 146 -4.57 7.56 -10.06
N PHE A 147 -5.77 8.14 -10.16
CA PHE A 147 -6.05 9.27 -11.05
C PHE A 147 -5.27 10.52 -10.67
N GLU A 148 -5.15 10.85 -9.39
CA GLU A 148 -4.32 11.97 -8.94
C GLU A 148 -2.86 11.77 -9.38
N SER A 149 -2.32 10.56 -9.23
CA SER A 149 -0.93 10.29 -9.61
C SER A 149 -0.66 10.50 -11.10
N LEU A 150 -1.65 10.28 -11.98
CA LEU A 150 -1.51 10.53 -13.42
C LEU A 150 -1.26 12.01 -13.75
N SER A 151 -1.66 12.94 -12.87
CA SER A 151 -1.42 14.37 -13.06
C SER A 151 0.02 14.79 -12.77
N TRP A 152 0.81 13.95 -12.09
CA TRP A 152 2.15 14.30 -11.64
C TRP A 152 3.12 14.34 -12.82
N ARG A 153 3.75 15.51 -13.02
CA ARG A 153 4.71 15.75 -14.11
C ARG A 153 6.18 15.73 -13.66
N GLN A 154 6.42 15.75 -12.35
CA GLN A 154 7.75 15.81 -11.75
C GLN A 154 7.83 14.84 -10.58
N GLY A 155 9.06 14.38 -10.29
CA GLY A 155 9.33 13.43 -9.22
C GLY A 155 9.99 12.15 -9.74
N THR A 156 10.00 11.12 -8.90
CA THR A 156 10.65 9.84 -9.19
C THR A 156 9.70 8.67 -8.99
N PHE A 157 10.03 7.54 -9.60
CA PHE A 157 9.35 6.28 -9.37
C PHE A 157 10.37 5.16 -9.13
N ALA A 158 9.96 4.12 -8.41
CA ALA A 158 10.76 2.92 -8.17
C ALA A 158 9.87 1.68 -8.07
N PHE A 159 10.23 0.62 -8.78
CA PHE A 159 9.50 -0.63 -8.84
C PHE A 159 10.26 -1.77 -8.16
N TYR A 160 9.55 -2.49 -7.31
CA TYR A 160 10.03 -3.61 -6.50
C TYR A 160 9.24 -4.88 -6.87
N PRO A 161 9.77 -5.74 -7.76
CA PRO A 161 9.08 -6.94 -8.20
C PRO A 161 8.88 -7.92 -7.04
N GLY A 162 7.72 -8.60 -7.04
CA GLY A 162 7.37 -9.60 -6.02
C GLY A 162 7.02 -9.04 -4.63
N GLN A 163 7.11 -7.73 -4.42
CA GLN A 163 6.68 -7.11 -3.16
C GLN A 163 5.16 -6.89 -3.17
N MET A 164 4.42 -7.80 -2.54
CA MET A 164 2.94 -7.81 -2.53
C MET A 164 2.30 -7.64 -1.14
N SER A 165 3.02 -7.04 -0.18
CA SER A 165 2.50 -6.87 1.18
C SER A 165 1.37 -5.81 1.24
N VAL A 166 0.17 -6.22 0.85
CA VAL A 166 -1.09 -5.47 1.01
C VAL A 166 -2.11 -6.34 1.77
N PRO A 167 -3.03 -5.73 2.52
CA PRO A 167 -4.06 -6.47 3.25
C PRO A 167 -4.86 -7.39 2.30
N THR A 168 -4.98 -8.66 2.67
CA THR A 168 -5.62 -9.72 1.87
C THR A 168 -7.11 -9.47 1.60
N THR A 169 -7.76 -8.63 2.41
CA THR A 169 -9.21 -8.54 2.50
C THR A 169 -9.86 -7.77 1.34
N MET A 170 -9.09 -6.96 0.59
CA MET A 170 -9.67 -6.15 -0.49
C MET A 170 -8.69 -5.84 -1.60
N ARG A 171 -9.11 -6.11 -2.85
CA ARG A 171 -8.31 -5.86 -4.04
C ARG A 171 -9.19 -5.26 -5.11
N LEU A 172 -8.72 -4.17 -5.70
CA LEU A 172 -9.22 -3.74 -7.00
C LEU A 172 -8.92 -4.85 -8.02
N GLN A 173 -9.89 -5.19 -8.86
CA GLN A 173 -9.72 -6.17 -9.95
C GLN A 173 -9.93 -5.52 -11.31
N GLU A 174 -9.59 -4.24 -11.42
CA GLU A 174 -9.73 -3.48 -12.65
C GLU A 174 -8.41 -3.47 -13.42
N ARG A 175 -8.52 -3.65 -14.73
CA ARG A 175 -7.36 -3.54 -15.60
C ARG A 175 -6.91 -2.08 -15.71
N VAL A 176 -5.61 -1.90 -15.87
CA VAL A 176 -5.01 -0.56 -15.94
C VAL A 176 -5.50 0.21 -17.16
N ASP A 177 -5.77 -0.43 -18.30
CA ASP A 177 -6.31 0.25 -19.48
C ASP A 177 -7.67 0.92 -19.21
N HIS A 178 -8.56 0.24 -18.49
CA HIS A 178 -9.84 0.79 -18.08
C HIS A 178 -9.65 1.99 -17.14
N LEU A 179 -8.78 1.84 -16.13
CA LEU A 179 -8.48 2.91 -15.17
C LEU A 179 -7.83 4.12 -15.84
N LEU A 180 -7.00 3.94 -16.85
CA LEU A 180 -6.40 5.04 -17.60
C LEU A 180 -7.47 5.83 -18.36
N LEU A 181 -8.43 5.15 -19.02
CA LEU A 181 -9.55 5.80 -19.70
C LEU A 181 -10.41 6.59 -18.72
N GLU A 182 -10.78 5.99 -17.59
CA GLU A 182 -11.52 6.69 -16.53
C GLU A 182 -10.75 7.88 -15.97
N GLY A 183 -9.44 7.72 -15.73
CA GLY A 183 -8.57 8.75 -15.21
C GLY A 183 -8.47 9.97 -16.11
N MET A 184 -8.46 9.78 -17.44
CA MET A 184 -8.48 10.89 -18.39
C MET A 184 -9.75 11.73 -18.28
N VAL A 185 -10.92 11.09 -18.14
CA VAL A 185 -12.22 11.78 -17.94
C VAL A 185 -12.23 12.52 -16.60
N TYR A 186 -11.72 11.90 -15.55
CA TYR A 186 -11.63 12.49 -14.21
C TYR A 186 -10.76 13.76 -14.21
N LEU A 187 -9.58 13.70 -14.84
CA LEU A 187 -8.67 14.84 -14.92
C LEU A 187 -9.22 15.99 -15.77
N ASP A 188 -9.94 15.70 -16.85
CA ASP A 188 -10.62 16.72 -17.66
C ASP A 188 -11.72 17.46 -16.87
N THR A 189 -12.47 16.72 -16.05
CA THR A 189 -13.50 17.28 -15.17
C THR A 189 -12.89 18.22 -14.11
N LEU A 190 -11.70 17.90 -13.59
CA LEU A 190 -10.99 18.77 -12.65
C LEU A 190 -10.36 20.01 -13.32
N ALA A 191 -9.96 19.89 -14.59
CA ALA A 191 -9.41 21.00 -15.37
C ALA A 191 -10.49 21.98 -15.83
N SER A 192 -11.76 21.55 -15.84
CA SER A 192 -12.92 22.34 -16.21
C SER A 192 -13.88 22.51 -15.02
N PRO A 193 -13.45 23.16 -13.90
CA PRO A 193 -14.44 23.60 -12.93
C PRO A 193 -15.35 24.59 -13.67
N GLU A 194 -16.66 24.33 -13.61
CA GLU A 194 -17.70 25.00 -14.39
C GLU A 194 -17.48 26.53 -14.52
N SER A 195 -17.75 27.03 -15.73
CA SER A 195 -17.74 28.46 -16.10
C SER A 195 -18.72 29.31 -15.29
#